data_AF-A0A3A8JLR7-F1
#
_entry.id   AF-A0A3A8JLR7-F1
#
_cell.length_a   1.000
_cell.length_b   1.000
_cell.length_c   1.000
_cell.angle_alpha   90.00
_cell.angle_beta   90.00
_cell.angle_gamma   90.00
#
_symmetry.space_group_name_H-M   'P 1'
#
loop_
_entity.id
_entity.type
_entity.pdbx_description
1 polymer ?
#
loop_
_entity_poly.entity_id
_entity_poly.type
_entity_poly.pdbx_seq_one_letter_code
_entity_poly.pdbx_strand_id
1 'polypeptide(L)'
;MAVGVLVLGVGIAAATFIGLPDASLLAKENPKTTALIEQRASEAREAGRKPRRRQQWVPLSAVSKPAVDAVLISEDASFYLHDGVDTVELARAVGQA
;
A
#
# COMPACT_ATOMS: atom_id res chain seq x y z
N MET A 1 32.36 18.87 0.88
CA MET A 1 31.53 18.09 -0.07
C MET A 1 30.73 16.99 0.63
N ALA A 2 31.37 16.01 1.29
CA ALA A 2 30.65 14.90 1.93
C ALA A 2 29.63 15.32 3.01
N VAL A 3 29.97 16.29 3.88
CA VAL A 3 29.05 16.82 4.91
C VAL A 3 27.83 17.50 4.28
N GLY A 4 28.02 18.26 3.21
CA GLY A 4 26.92 18.92 2.50
C GLY A 4 25.95 17.92 1.85
N VAL A 5 26.48 16.84 1.27
CA VAL A 5 25.67 15.75 0.70
C VAL A 5 24.89 15.00 1.79
N LEU A 6 25.51 14.72 2.92
CA LEU A 6 24.84 14.08 4.06
C LEU A 6 23.70 14.94 4.60
N VAL A 7 23.94 16.24 4.82
CA VAL A 7 22.92 17.18 5.31
C VAL A 7 21.76 17.29 4.33
N LEU A 8 22.05 17.35 3.02
CA LEU A 8 21.00 17.37 2.00
C LEU A 8 20.18 16.07 2.00
N GLY A 9 20.85 14.91 2.08
CA GLY A 9 20.19 13.60 2.14
C GLY A 9 19.27 13.46 3.35
N VAL A 10 19.74 13.85 4.53
CA VAL A 10 18.93 13.86 5.76
C VAL A 10 17.76 14.86 5.65
N GLY A 11 18.00 16.03 5.08
CA GLY A 11 16.96 17.04 4.86
C GLY A 11 15.84 16.54 3.94
N ILE A 12 16.19 15.85 2.85
CA ILE A 12 15.21 15.23 1.95
C ILE A 12 14.45 14.13 2.68
N ALA A 13 15.14 13.23 3.38
CA ALA A 13 14.50 12.14 4.12
C ALA A 13 13.51 12.67 5.17
N ALA A 14 13.90 13.69 5.94
CA ALA A 14 13.03 14.33 6.92
C ALA A 14 11.82 15.00 6.26
N ALA A 15 12.03 15.77 5.18
CA ALA A 15 10.95 16.40 4.44
C ALA A 15 9.95 15.37 3.87
N THR A 16 10.45 14.25 3.33
CA THR A 16 9.59 13.16 2.85
C THR A 16 8.82 12.50 3.98
N PHE A 17 9.46 12.22 5.11
CA PHE A 17 8.82 11.57 6.25
C PHE A 17 7.71 12.43 6.86
N ILE A 18 7.96 13.74 7.01
CA ILE A 18 6.98 14.71 7.51
C ILE A 18 5.82 14.91 6.51
N GLY A 19 6.10 14.78 5.21
CA GLY A 19 5.09 14.92 4.16
C GLY A 19 4.19 13.69 3.96
N LEU A 20 4.44 12.58 4.67
CA LEU A 20 3.59 11.40 4.56
C LEU A 20 2.19 11.66 5.16
N PRO A 21 1.11 11.16 4.53
CA PRO A 21 -0.23 11.30 5.07
C PRO A 21 -0.38 10.51 6.38
N ASP A 22 -1.16 11.06 7.32
CA ASP A 22 -1.47 10.38 8.57
C ASP A 22 -2.35 9.14 8.31
N ALA A 23 -1.81 7.96 8.61
CA ALA A 23 -2.50 6.68 8.49
C ALA A 23 -3.16 6.21 9.80
N SER A 24 -3.06 6.99 10.89
CA SER A 24 -3.55 6.59 12.22
C SER A 24 -5.05 6.24 12.25
N LEU A 25 -5.85 6.87 11.38
CA LEU A 25 -7.27 6.59 11.24
C LEU A 25 -7.54 5.17 10.71
N LEU A 26 -6.65 4.63 9.86
CA LEU A 26 -6.81 3.30 9.27
C LEU A 26 -6.69 2.17 10.30
N ALA A 27 -6.08 2.44 11.46
CA ALA A 27 -6.04 1.49 12.57
C ALA A 27 -7.42 1.30 13.24
N LYS A 28 -8.35 2.24 13.05
CA LYS A 28 -9.65 2.26 13.74
C LYS A 28 -10.82 2.18 12.79
N GLU A 29 -10.66 2.67 11.57
CA GLU A 29 -11.75 2.84 10.62
C GLU A 29 -11.38 2.33 9.23
N ASN A 30 -12.33 1.63 8.61
CA ASN A 30 -12.19 1.24 7.23
C ASN A 30 -12.46 2.45 6.31
N PRO A 31 -11.54 2.80 5.39
CA PRO A 31 -11.68 3.99 4.57
C PRO A 31 -12.85 3.85 3.58
N LYS A 32 -13.59 4.95 3.34
CA LYS A 32 -14.72 4.95 2.40
C LYS A 32 -14.31 4.74 0.94
N THR A 33 -13.06 5.06 0.62
CA THR A 33 -12.43 4.97 -0.70
C THR A 33 -10.91 4.94 -0.54
N THR A 34 -10.19 4.64 -1.60
CA THR A 34 -8.72 4.72 -1.66
C THR A 34 -8.31 5.53 -2.88
N ALA A 35 -7.07 6.03 -2.89
CA ALA A 35 -6.52 6.73 -4.05
C ALA A 35 -6.64 5.88 -5.33
N LEU A 36 -6.44 4.56 -5.23
CA LEU A 36 -6.59 3.65 -6.37
C LEU A 36 -8.06 3.56 -6.84
N ILE A 37 -9.03 3.50 -5.92
CA ILE A 37 -10.46 3.50 -6.29
C ILE A 37 -10.83 4.82 -7.01
N GLU A 38 -10.34 5.96 -6.51
CA GLU A 38 -10.58 7.26 -7.11
C GLU A 38 -9.94 7.40 -8.49
N GLN A 39 -8.70 6.93 -8.63
CA GLN A 39 -7.97 6.90 -9.90
C GLN A 39 -8.76 6.09 -10.95
N ARG A 40 -9.15 4.85 -10.63
CA ARG A 40 -9.94 4.01 -11.55
C ARG A 40 -11.29 4.63 -11.88
N ALA A 41 -11.89 5.37 -10.94
CA ALA A 41 -13.11 6.11 -11.21
C ALA A 41 -12.88 7.29 -12.17
N SER A 42 -11.74 7.99 -12.09
CA SER A 42 -11.38 9.04 -13.07
C SER A 42 -11.19 8.45 -14.46
N GLU A 43 -10.37 7.40 -14.57
CA GLU A 43 -10.09 6.71 -15.83
C GLU A 43 -11.38 6.22 -16.51
N ALA A 44 -12.34 5.71 -15.73
CA ALA A 44 -13.64 5.32 -16.24
C ALA A 44 -14.43 6.51 -16.81
N ARG A 45 -14.46 7.66 -16.10
CA ARG A 45 -15.14 8.87 -16.59
C ARG A 45 -14.50 9.42 -17.85
N GLU A 46 -13.17 9.45 -17.91
CA GLU A 46 -12.40 9.89 -19.07
C GLU A 46 -12.68 9.00 -20.29
N ALA A 47 -12.88 7.71 -20.06
CA ALA A 47 -13.31 6.76 -21.09
C ALA A 47 -14.83 6.77 -21.38
N GLY A 48 -15.57 7.79 -20.91
CA GLY A 48 -17.03 7.92 -21.14
C GLY A 48 -17.88 6.87 -20.42
N ARG A 49 -17.33 6.13 -19.45
CA ARG A 49 -18.02 5.08 -18.70
C ARG A 49 -18.44 5.60 -17.33
N LYS A 50 -19.60 5.15 -16.84
CA LYS A 50 -20.04 5.44 -15.47
C LYS A 50 -19.25 4.58 -14.47
N PRO A 51 -18.50 5.18 -13.52
CA PRO A 51 -17.80 4.42 -12.49
C PRO A 51 -18.81 3.61 -11.64
N ARG A 52 -18.48 2.35 -11.36
CA ARG A 52 -19.27 1.48 -10.50
C ARG A 52 -18.42 1.02 -9.32
N ARG A 53 -18.93 1.24 -8.10
CA ARG A 53 -18.30 0.76 -6.86
C ARG A 53 -19.23 -0.25 -6.20
N ARG A 54 -18.74 -1.47 -5.99
CA ARG A 54 -19.37 -2.48 -5.13
C ARG A 54 -18.37 -2.83 -4.05
N GLN A 55 -18.65 -2.38 -2.83
CA GLN A 55 -17.75 -2.52 -1.70
C GLN A 55 -18.59 -2.81 -0.46
N GLN A 56 -18.17 -3.82 0.29
CA GLN A 56 -18.75 -4.18 1.57
C GLN A 56 -17.63 -4.60 2.50
N TRP A 57 -17.60 -4.00 3.69
CA TRP A 57 -16.67 -4.40 4.75
C TRP A 57 -17.23 -5.62 5.47
N VAL A 58 -16.40 -6.64 5.62
CA VAL A 58 -16.73 -7.87 6.34
C VAL A 58 -15.57 -8.19 7.30
N PRO A 59 -15.85 -8.77 8.49
CA PRO A 59 -14.79 -9.21 9.38
C PRO A 59 -14.02 -10.37 8.73
N LEU A 60 -12.73 -10.50 9.04
CA LEU A 60 -11.89 -11.59 8.51
C LEU A 60 -12.46 -12.98 8.84
N SER A 61 -13.15 -13.12 9.98
CA SER A 61 -13.83 -14.35 10.39
C SER A 61 -14.99 -14.77 9.48
N ALA A 62 -15.53 -13.86 8.67
CA ALA A 62 -16.54 -14.15 7.66
C ALA A 62 -15.93 -14.54 6.29
N VAL A 63 -14.60 -14.49 6.15
CA VAL A 63 -13.88 -14.91 4.95
C VAL A 63 -13.37 -16.34 5.16
N SER A 64 -13.64 -17.21 4.20
CA SER A 64 -13.15 -18.60 4.29
C SER A 64 -11.63 -18.64 4.31
N LYS A 65 -11.05 -19.54 5.12
CA LYS A 65 -9.59 -19.69 5.21
C LYS A 65 -8.90 -19.90 3.84
N PRO A 66 -9.41 -20.75 2.92
CA PRO A 66 -8.80 -20.89 1.60
C PRO A 66 -8.76 -19.59 0.79
N ALA A 67 -9.74 -18.69 0.95
CA ALA A 67 -9.73 -17.40 0.26
C ALA A 67 -8.66 -16.45 0.84
N VAL A 68 -8.46 -16.47 2.16
CA VAL A 68 -7.37 -15.73 2.80
C VAL A 68 -6.02 -16.27 2.33
N ASP A 69 -5.84 -17.59 2.36
CA ASP A 69 -4.60 -18.26 1.96
C ASP A 69 -4.26 -18.02 0.48
N ALA A 70 -5.27 -17.99 -0.40
CA ALA A 70 -5.09 -17.68 -1.81
C ALA A 70 -4.51 -16.27 -2.02
N VAL A 71 -5.01 -15.25 -1.29
CA VAL A 71 -4.51 -13.88 -1.38
C VAL A 71 -3.11 -13.74 -0.80
N LEU A 72 -2.86 -14.37 0.36
CA LEU A 72 -1.52 -14.35 0.96
C LEU A 72 -0.49 -14.94 0.00
N ILE A 73 -0.72 -16.14 -0.54
CA ILE A 73 0.24 -16.78 -1.44
C ILE A 73 0.43 -16.00 -2.76
N SER A 74 -0.61 -15.33 -3.27
CA SER A 74 -0.52 -14.61 -4.54
C SER A 74 0.08 -13.21 -4.43
N GLU A 75 -0.12 -12.50 -3.32
CA GLU A 75 0.28 -11.10 -3.16
C GLU A 75 1.48 -10.94 -2.22
N ASP A 76 1.48 -11.64 -1.08
CA ASP A 76 2.47 -11.46 -0.01
C ASP A 76 2.57 -12.72 0.87
N ALA A 77 3.35 -13.70 0.41
CA ALA A 77 3.41 -15.02 1.04
C ALA A 77 4.04 -14.98 2.45
N SER A 78 4.82 -13.94 2.73
CA SER A 78 5.51 -13.70 3.99
C SER A 78 4.85 -12.61 4.84
N PHE A 79 3.61 -12.18 4.52
CA PHE A 79 2.90 -11.06 5.15
C PHE A 79 3.00 -11.01 6.69
N TYR A 80 2.89 -12.17 7.37
CA TYR A 80 2.95 -12.25 8.83
C TYR A 80 4.36 -12.28 9.43
N LEU A 81 5.39 -12.29 8.59
CA LEU A 81 6.80 -12.44 8.96
C LEU A 81 7.56 -11.11 8.89
N HIS A 82 6.93 -10.02 8.43
CA HIS A 82 7.55 -8.69 8.35
C HIS A 82 6.60 -7.56 8.79
N ASP A 83 7.18 -6.43 9.17
CA ASP A 83 6.46 -5.25 9.67
C ASP A 83 6.05 -4.28 8.53
N GLY A 84 5.68 -4.83 7.38
CA GLY A 84 5.14 -4.07 6.24
C GLY A 84 5.92 -4.14 4.92
N VAL A 85 7.26 -4.14 4.93
CA VAL A 85 8.05 -4.30 3.69
C VAL A 85 8.97 -5.51 3.81
N ASP A 86 8.78 -6.49 2.92
CA ASP A 86 9.70 -7.62 2.78
C ASP A 86 10.97 -7.18 2.02
N THR A 87 12.05 -7.01 2.78
CA THR A 87 13.34 -6.58 2.23
C THR A 87 14.01 -7.66 1.37
N VAL A 88 13.71 -8.93 1.59
CA VAL A 88 14.26 -10.05 0.79
C VAL A 88 13.60 -10.08 -0.57
N GLU A 89 12.27 -9.99 -0.61
CA GLU A 89 11.53 -9.90 -1.87
C GLU A 89 11.82 -8.59 -2.62
N LEU A 90 12.05 -7.48 -1.90
CA LEU A 90 12.49 -6.23 -2.52
C LEU A 90 13.85 -6.38 -3.23
N ALA A 91 14.81 -7.03 -2.57
CA ALA A 91 16.13 -7.30 -3.16
C ALA A 91 16.01 -8.18 -4.42
N ARG A 92 15.15 -9.20 -4.39
CA ARG A 92 14.84 -10.04 -5.55
C ARG A 92 14.23 -9.24 -6.70
N ALA A 93 13.26 -8.36 -6.40
CA ALA A 93 12.59 -7.54 -7.39
C ALA A 93 13.55 -6.59 -8.13
N VAL A 94 14.60 -6.10 -7.45
CA VAL A 94 15.63 -5.25 -8.05
C VAL A 94 16.81 -6.04 -8.63
N GLY A 95 16.72 -7.37 -8.70
CA GLY A 95 17.71 -8.24 -9.34
C GLY A 95 18.98 -8.50 -8.52
N GLN A 96 18.92 -8.36 -7.19
CA GLN A 96 20.04 -8.60 -6.28
C GLN A 96 20.07 -10.04 -5.71
N ALA A 97 19.42 -10.99 -6.38
CA ALA A 97 19.30 -12.39 -5.96
C ALA A 97 19.66 -13.37 -7.07
#